data_AF-A0A432F0V0-F1
#
_entry.id   AF-A0A432F0V0-F1
#
_cell.length_a   1.000
_cell.length_b   1.000
_cell.length_c   1.000
_cell.angle_alpha   90.00
_cell.angle_beta   90.00
_cell.angle_gamma   90.00
#
_symmetry.space_group_name_H-M   'P 1'
#
loop_
_entity.id
_entity.type
_entity.pdbx_description
1 polymer ?
#
loop_
_entity_poly.entity_id
_entity_poly.type
_entity_poly.pdbx_seq_one_letter_code
_entity_poly.pdbx_strand_id
1 'polypeptide(L)'
;IKGGRAAGQRFIENVELLSHLANVGDAKSLVIHPASTTHHRMDAKALQAAGISEGLIRLSVGLEDPQDLLQDLETALRAAQKA
;
A
#
# COMPACT_ATOMS: atom_id res chain seq x y z
N ILE A 1 -7.29 1.55 3.15
CA ILE A 1 -7.31 3.01 2.89
C ILE A 1 -8.71 3.44 2.47
N LYS A 2 -9.25 4.50 3.08
CA LYS A 2 -10.54 5.09 2.67
C LYS A 2 -10.36 5.77 1.31
N GLY A 3 -11.33 5.63 0.41
CA GLY A 3 -11.24 6.10 -0.99
C GLY A 3 -10.86 5.00 -2.01
N GLY A 4 -10.83 3.73 -1.58
CA GLY A 4 -10.74 2.57 -2.47
C GLY A 4 -9.47 2.55 -3.34
N ARG A 5 -9.61 2.06 -4.57
CA ARG A 5 -8.48 1.78 -5.48
C ARG A 5 -7.65 3.02 -5.78
N ALA A 6 -8.31 4.16 -6.02
CA ALA A 6 -7.62 5.41 -6.34
C ALA A 6 -6.80 5.92 -5.15
N ALA A 7 -7.36 5.91 -3.93
CA ALA A 7 -6.63 6.33 -2.75
C ALA A 7 -5.51 5.35 -2.38
N GLY A 8 -5.73 4.05 -2.54
CA GLY A 8 -4.69 3.04 -2.34
C GLY A 8 -3.51 3.17 -3.30
N GLN A 9 -3.79 3.46 -4.58
CA GLN A 9 -2.75 3.74 -5.58
C GLN A 9 -1.97 5.02 -5.23
N ARG A 10 -2.66 6.13 -4.91
CA ARG A 10 -2.00 7.37 -4.49
C ARG A 10 -1.13 7.17 -3.26
N PHE A 11 -1.61 6.40 -2.29
CA PHE A 11 -0.85 6.10 -1.08
C PHE A 11 0.50 5.46 -1.41
N ILE A 12 0.51 4.38 -2.20
CA ILE A 12 1.78 3.72 -2.53
C ILE A 12 2.67 4.65 -3.38
N GLU A 13 2.12 5.38 -4.34
CA GLU A 13 2.92 6.31 -5.16
C GLU A 13 3.57 7.48 -4.37
N ASN A 14 3.17 7.70 -3.11
CA ASN A 14 3.67 8.80 -2.26
C ASN A 14 4.47 8.32 -1.04
N VAL A 15 4.84 7.03 -0.96
CA VAL A 15 5.88 6.60 -0.02
C VAL A 15 7.26 6.92 -0.59
N GLU A 16 8.17 7.37 0.25
CA GLU A 16 9.55 7.70 -0.11
C GLU A 16 10.56 6.69 0.45
N LEU A 17 10.25 6.07 1.59
CA LEU A 17 11.11 5.09 2.24
C LEU A 17 10.74 3.65 1.85
N LEU A 18 9.44 3.32 1.89
CA LEU A 18 8.98 1.96 1.58
C LEU A 18 9.12 1.63 0.09
N SER A 19 9.59 0.41 -0.22
CA SER A 19 9.81 -0.03 -1.60
C SER A 19 8.62 -0.80 -2.20
N HIS A 20 8.33 -0.57 -3.48
CA HIS A 20 7.22 -1.20 -4.21
C HIS A 20 7.57 -2.60 -4.69
N LEU A 21 7.56 -3.58 -3.78
CA LEU A 21 7.92 -4.96 -4.12
C LEU A 21 6.92 -5.97 -3.54
N ALA A 22 6.74 -7.07 -4.27
CA ALA A 22 5.75 -8.10 -3.94
C ALA A 22 6.28 -9.18 -2.99
N ASN A 23 7.60 -9.25 -2.74
CA ASN A 23 8.19 -10.18 -1.77
C ASN A 23 7.90 -9.77 -0.32
N VAL A 24 8.39 -10.57 0.64
CA VAL A 24 8.19 -10.42 2.09
C VAL A 24 9.47 -10.86 2.82
N GLY A 25 9.79 -10.25 3.96
CA GLY A 25 10.89 -10.67 4.83
C GLY A 25 12.27 -10.11 4.44
N ASP A 26 12.30 -9.00 3.71
CA ASP A 26 13.54 -8.26 3.41
C ASP A 26 13.93 -7.37 4.63
N ALA A 27 15.19 -6.97 4.70
CA ALA A 27 15.64 -5.96 5.66
C ALA A 27 15.04 -4.58 5.35
N LYS A 28 14.64 -4.33 4.09
CA LYS A 28 13.88 -3.14 3.69
C LYS A 28 12.38 -3.33 3.85
N SER A 29 11.70 -2.27 4.28
CA SER A 29 10.25 -2.20 4.33
C SER A 29 9.66 -2.13 2.94
N LEU A 30 8.65 -2.96 2.69
CA LEU A 30 7.99 -3.12 1.40
C LEU A 30 6.51 -2.78 1.50
N VAL A 31 5.98 -2.18 0.45
CA VAL A 31 4.56 -1.83 0.34
C VAL A 31 3.99 -2.29 -0.99
N ILE A 32 2.74 -2.78 -0.95
CA ILE A 32 1.99 -3.05 -2.17
C ILE A 32 0.50 -2.78 -1.97
N HIS A 33 -0.15 -2.29 -3.02
CA HIS A 33 -1.59 -2.16 -3.13
C HIS A 33 -2.11 -3.21 -4.13
N PRO A 34 -2.60 -4.38 -3.67
CA PRO A 34 -2.92 -5.49 -4.56
C PRO A 34 -3.90 -5.14 -5.68
N ALA A 35 -4.92 -4.33 -5.38
CA ALA A 35 -5.96 -3.94 -6.33
C ALA A 35 -5.46 -3.08 -7.50
N SER A 36 -4.32 -2.38 -7.39
CA SER A 36 -3.70 -1.66 -8.52
C SER A 36 -2.42 -2.30 -9.05
N THR A 37 -1.97 -3.43 -8.47
CA THR A 37 -0.70 -4.07 -8.83
C THR A 37 -0.90 -5.55 -9.17
N THR A 38 -0.61 -6.46 -8.24
CA THR A 38 -0.63 -7.92 -8.46
C THR A 38 -2.00 -8.45 -8.88
N HIS A 39 -3.08 -7.80 -8.46
CA HIS A 39 -4.46 -8.22 -8.74
C HIS A 39 -5.21 -7.17 -9.60
N HIS A 40 -4.49 -6.30 -10.34
CA HIS A 40 -5.11 -5.21 -11.10
C HIS A 40 -6.16 -5.67 -12.14
N ARG A 41 -6.04 -6.91 -12.64
CA ARG A 41 -6.98 -7.50 -13.61
C ARG A 41 -8.27 -8.03 -12.98
N MET A 42 -8.35 -8.12 -11.66
CA MET A 42 -9.56 -8.56 -10.97
C MET A 42 -10.54 -7.39 -10.86
N ASP A 43 -11.81 -7.67 -11.16
CA ASP A 43 -12.90 -6.76 -10.88
C ASP A 43 -13.20 -6.68 -9.37
N ALA A 44 -14.05 -5.72 -8.98
CA ALA A 44 -14.37 -5.50 -7.58
C ALA A 44 -15.01 -6.72 -6.89
N LYS A 45 -15.81 -7.51 -7.62
CA LYS A 45 -16.50 -8.69 -7.08
C LYS A 45 -15.51 -9.83 -6.82
N ALA A 46 -14.61 -10.07 -7.76
CA ALA A 46 -13.56 -11.07 -7.63
C ALA A 46 -12.58 -10.71 -6.51
N LEU A 47 -12.19 -9.44 -6.38
CA LEU A 47 -11.35 -8.96 -5.27
C LEU A 47 -12.04 -9.20 -3.92
N GLN A 48 -13.31 -8.81 -3.80
CA GLN A 48 -14.09 -9.02 -2.58
C GLN A 48 -14.21 -10.51 -2.23
N ALA A 49 -14.47 -11.37 -3.21
CA ALA A 49 -14.53 -12.82 -3.01
C ALA A 49 -13.18 -13.41 -2.54
N ALA A 50 -12.06 -12.79 -2.92
CA ALA A 50 -10.72 -13.14 -2.45
C ALA A 50 -10.35 -12.49 -1.09
N GLY A 51 -11.26 -11.74 -0.46
CA GLY A 51 -11.00 -11.02 0.79
C GLY A 51 -10.14 -9.76 0.63
N ILE A 52 -9.97 -9.28 -0.61
CA ILE A 52 -9.16 -8.10 -0.92
C ILE A 52 -10.10 -6.91 -1.09
N SER A 53 -10.09 -5.97 -0.14
CA SER A 53 -10.76 -4.69 -0.34
C SER A 53 -10.00 -3.85 -1.36
N GLU A 54 -10.72 -2.99 -2.11
CA GLU A 54 -10.08 -2.12 -3.11
C GLU A 54 -9.11 -1.09 -2.53
N GLY A 55 -9.10 -0.87 -1.22
CA GLY A 55 -8.13 -0.01 -0.54
C GLY A 55 -7.15 -0.77 0.34
N LEU A 56 -7.03 -2.10 0.18
CA LEU A 56 -6.14 -2.91 1.01
C LEU A 56 -4.68 -2.57 0.69
N ILE A 57 -3.91 -2.24 1.73
CA ILE A 57 -2.45 -2.09 1.63
C ILE A 57 -1.82 -3.24 2.39
N ARG A 58 -0.82 -3.88 1.78
CA ARG A 58 0.02 -4.88 2.43
C ARG A 58 1.38 -4.27 2.69
N LEU A 59 1.82 -4.33 3.95
CA LEU A 59 3.13 -3.91 4.40
C LEU A 59 3.95 -5.14 4.80
N SER A 60 5.22 -5.18 4.39
CA SER A 60 6.25 -6.05 4.98
C SER A 60 7.23 -5.13 5.68
N VAL A 61 7.22 -5.11 7.01
CA VAL A 61 8.06 -4.20 7.80
C VAL A 61 9.47 -4.76 7.88
N GLY A 62 10.44 -3.93 7.51
CA GLY A 62 11.88 -4.21 7.55
C GLY A 62 12.50 -3.83 8.90
N LEU A 63 13.77 -3.41 8.85
CA LEU A 63 14.61 -3.13 10.02
C LEU A 63 14.97 -1.63 10.16
N GLU A 64 14.27 -0.75 9.43
CA GLU A 64 14.46 0.70 9.54
C GLU A 64 14.04 1.27 10.90
N ASP A 65 14.40 2.53 11.17
CA ASP A 65 13.93 3.22 12.37
C ASP A 65 12.39 3.33 12.33
N PRO A 66 11.68 2.93 13.41
CA PRO A 66 10.23 3.01 13.46
C PRO A 66 9.68 4.43 13.25
N GLN A 67 10.40 5.48 13.64
CA GLN A 67 9.97 6.87 13.45
C GLN A 67 10.00 7.27 11.97
N ASP A 68 11.04 6.85 11.25
CA ASP A 68 11.14 7.12 9.80
C ASP A 68 10.00 6.41 9.05
N LEU A 69 9.69 5.17 9.43
CA LEU A 69 8.56 4.42 8.87
C LEU A 69 7.21 5.09 9.17
N LEU A 70 6.99 5.53 10.40
CA LEU A 70 5.76 6.23 10.77
C LEU A 70 5.62 7.54 9.98
N GLN A 71 6.70 8.32 9.88
CA GLN A 71 6.70 9.58 9.13
C GLN A 71 6.37 9.38 7.65
N ASP A 72 6.95 8.34 7.02
CA ASP A 72 6.68 8.00 5.63
C ASP A 72 5.21 7.60 5.42
N LEU A 73 4.71 6.70 6.27
CA LEU A 73 3.31 6.25 6.23
C LEU A 73 2.32 7.42 6.46
N GLU A 74 2.59 8.30 7.41
CA GLU A 74 1.74 9.47 7.65
C GLU A 74 1.69 10.42 6.44
N THR A 75 2.85 10.66 5.82
CA THR A 75 2.96 11.55 4.65
C THR A 75 2.20 10.98 3.47
N ALA A 76 2.39 9.69 3.17
CA ALA A 76 1.66 8.96 2.15
C ALA A 76 0.14 8.91 2.44
N LEU A 77 -0.27 8.71 3.69
CA LEU A 77 -1.69 8.75 4.09
C LEU A 77 -2.30 10.12 3.86
N ARG A 78 -1.61 11.20 4.25
CA ARG A 78 -2.07 12.58 4.01
C ARG A 78 -2.20 12.86 2.51
N ALA A 79 -1.24 12.46 1.69
CA ALA A 79 -1.29 12.62 0.24
C ALA A 79 -2.49 11.89 -0.38
N ALA A 80 -2.76 10.66 0.07
CA ALA A 80 -3.87 9.85 -0.43
C ALA A 80 -5.26 10.42 -0.13
N GLN A 81 -5.41 11.23 0.93
CA GLN A 81 -6.70 11.81 1.34
C GLN A 81 -6.98 13.21 0.78
N LYS A 82 -6.02 13.87 0.11
CA LYS A 82 -6.19 15.22 -0.48
C LYS A 82 -7.00 15.24 -1.80
N ALA A 83 -7.96 14.33 -1.96
CA ALA A 83 -8.75 14.16 -3.18
C ALA A 83 -10.08 14.93 -3.13
#